data_AF-A0A3B0Y3A1-F1
#
_entry.id   AF-A0A3B0Y3A1-F1
#
_cell.length_a   1.000
_cell.length_b   1.000
_cell.length_c   1.000
_cell.angle_alpha   90.00
_cell.angle_beta   90.00
_cell.angle_gamma   90.00
#
_symmetry.space_group_name_H-M   'P 1'
#
loop_
_entity.id
_entity.type
_entity.pdbx_description
1 polymer ?
#
loop_
_entity_poly.entity_id
_entity_poly.type
_entity_poly.pdbx_seq_one_letter_code
_entity_poly.pdbx_strand_id
1 'polypeptide(L)' 'MKTSLEHLPASRQLHLQYIVDVLPGEFEQVTGFANGKKKHSRILKIILFGNHATGKWVHDPHVSGYLSPSYEFFL' A
#
# COMPACT_ATOMS: atom_id res chain seq x y z
N MET A 1 -7.93 -13.82 4.50
CA MET A 1 -7.66 -12.38 4.34
C MET A 1 -8.81 -11.77 3.58
N LYS A 2 -9.37 -10.64 4.00
CA LYS A 2 -10.32 -9.91 3.16
C LYS A 2 -9.56 -9.33 1.96
N THR A 3 -10.04 -9.60 0.75
CA THR A 3 -9.47 -9.08 -0.50
C THR A 3 -10.29 -7.91 -1.05
N SER A 4 -11.52 -7.74 -0.58
CA SER A 4 -12.37 -6.59 -0.92
C SER A 4 -11.90 -5.33 -0.19
N LEU A 5 -11.91 -4.21 -0.92
CA LEU A 5 -11.65 -2.86 -0.40
C LEU A 5 -12.94 -2.03 -0.25
N GLU A 6 -14.12 -2.63 -0.45
CA GLU A 6 -15.42 -1.94 -0.42
C GLU A 6 -15.75 -1.29 0.92
N HIS A 7 -15.10 -1.73 2.01
CA HIS A 7 -15.22 -1.11 3.32
C HIS A 7 -14.45 0.21 3.46
N LEU A 8 -13.66 0.61 2.47
CA LEU A 8 -12.96 1.89 2.44
C LEU A 8 -13.74 2.91 1.60
N PRO A 9 -13.64 4.22 1.91
CA PRO A 9 -14.14 5.25 1.01
C PRO A 9 -13.47 5.20 -0.37
N ALA A 10 -14.19 5.62 -1.40
CA ALA A 10 -13.73 5.60 -2.79
C ALA A 10 -12.37 6.29 -2.99
N SER A 11 -12.11 7.42 -2.31
CA SER A 11 -10.83 8.13 -2.39
C SER A 11 -9.64 7.28 -1.92
N ARG A 12 -9.83 6.46 -0.89
CA ARG A 12 -8.78 5.54 -0.38
C ARG A 12 -8.62 4.33 -1.28
N GLN A 13 -9.71 3.81 -1.85
CA GLN A 13 -9.64 2.74 -2.84
C GLN A 13 -8.82 3.19 -4.07
N LEU A 14 -9.11 4.39 -4.60
CA LEU A 14 -8.36 4.99 -5.71
C LEU A 14 -6.87 5.19 -5.37
N HIS A 15 -6.58 5.68 -4.16
CA HIS A 15 -5.20 5.86 -3.73
C HIS A 15 -4.44 4.53 -3.61
N LEU A 16 -5.08 3.49 -3.05
CA LEU A 16 -4.47 2.16 -2.97
C LEU A 16 -4.26 1.55 -4.36
N GLN A 17 -5.22 1.75 -5.27
CA GLN A 17 -5.08 1.33 -6.66
C GLN A 17 -3.87 1.99 -7.32
N TYR A 18 -3.73 3.32 -7.17
CA TYR A 18 -2.58 4.06 -7.67
C TYR A 18 -1.25 3.52 -7.14
N ILE A 19 -1.16 3.20 -5.84
CA ILE A 19 0.05 2.62 -5.25
C ILE A 19 0.36 1.26 -5.89
N VAL A 20 -0.64 0.38 -6.02
CA VAL A 20 -0.47 -0.94 -6.65
C VAL A 20 -0.03 -0.82 -8.10
N ASP A 21 -0.48 0.20 -8.82
CA ASP A 21 -0.13 0.44 -10.22
C ASP A 21 1.30 0.96 -10.39
N VAL A 22 1.75 1.88 -9.51
CA VAL A 22 3.06 2.54 -9.61
C VAL A 22 4.19 1.69 -9.05
N LEU A 23 3.95 1.00 -7.94
CA LEU A 23 5.00 0.33 -7.17
C LEU A 23 5.79 -0.73 -7.98
N PRO A 24 5.17 -1.56 -8.84
CA PRO A 24 5.91 -2.46 -9.72
C PRO A 24 6.89 -1.75 -10.66
N GLY A 25 6.46 -0.66 -11.30
CA GLY A 25 7.30 0.09 -12.24
C GLY A 25 8.50 0.76 -11.56
N GLU A 26 8.28 1.36 -10.39
CA GLU A 26 9.35 1.96 -9.59
C GLU A 26 10.34 0.89 -9.07
N PHE A 27 9.82 -0.26 -8.65
CA PHE A 27 10.64 -1.37 -8.19
C PHE A 27 11.52 -1.97 -9.30
N GLU A 28 10.96 -2.14 -10.51
CA GLU A 28 11.72 -2.60 -11.67
C GLU A 28 12.83 -1.63 -12.08
N GLN A 29 12.56 -0.32 -12.04
CA GLN A 29 13.59 0.69 -12.31
C GLN A 29 14.74 0.59 -11.31
N VAL A 30 14.45 0.60 -10.00
CA VAL A 30 15.49 0.53 -8.95
C VAL A 30 16.30 -0.76 -9.03
N THR A 31 15.65 -1.90 -9.29
CA THR A 31 16.33 -3.19 -9.46
C THR A 31 17.10 -3.28 -10.79
N GLY A 32 16.66 -2.53 -11.80
CA GLY A 32 17.35 -2.30 -13.07
C GLY A 32 18.75 -1.70 -12.90
N PHE A 33 18.88 -0.72 -12.00
CA PHE A 33 20.13 0.00 -11.70
C PHE A 33 21.06 -0.73 -10.71
N ALA A 34 20.68 -1.88 -10.18
CA ALA A 34 21.51 -2.62 -9.24
C ALA A 34 22.76 -3.21 -9.94
N ASN A 35 23.95 -2.79 -9.51
CA ASN A 35 25.26 -3.22 -10.06
C ASN A 35 25.73 -4.62 -9.60
N GLY A 36 24.92 -5.35 -8.82
CA GLY A 36 25.24 -6.70 -8.32
C GLY A 36 24.60 -7.83 -9.12
N LYS A 37 24.81 -9.09 -8.70
CA LYS A 37 24.05 -10.24 -9.24
C LYS A 37 22.56 -9.96 -9.09
N LYS A 38 21.86 -9.78 -10.21
CA LYS A 38 20.40 -9.62 -10.24
C LYS A 38 19.76 -10.93 -9.76
N LYS A 39 19.55 -11.05 -8.44
CA LYS A 39 18.56 -12.01 -7.91
C LYS A 39 17.23 -11.65 -8.54
N HIS A 40 16.40 -12.64 -8.85
CA HIS A 40 15.06 -12.47 -9.42
C HIS A 40 14.19 -11.59 -8.49
N SER A 41 14.38 -10.29 -8.57
CA SER A 41 13.70 -9.29 -7.76
C SER A 41 12.33 -9.12 -8.38
N ARG A 42 11.34 -9.75 -7.75
CA ARG A 42 9.93 -9.70 -8.13
C ARG A 42 9.14 -9.38 -6.88
N ILE A 43 8.18 -8.47 -7.00
CA ILE A 43 7.17 -8.28 -5.96
C ILE A 43 6.31 -9.54 -5.93
N LEU A 44 6.21 -10.17 -4.77
CA LEU A 44 5.41 -11.38 -4.60
C LEU A 44 4.00 -11.07 -4.16
N LYS A 45 3.84 -10.14 -3.23
CA LYS A 45 2.55 -9.71 -2.68
C LYS A 45 2.65 -8.26 -2.20
N ILE A 46 1.55 -7.54 -2.33
CA ILE A 46 1.32 -6.28 -1.62
C ILE A 46 0.23 -6.58 -0.59
N ILE A 47 0.48 -6.27 0.67
CA ILE A 47 -0.46 -6.58 1.76
C ILE A 47 -0.86 -5.29 2.47
N LEU A 48 -2.17 -5.04 2.53
CA LEU A 48 -2.76 -3.98 3.35
C LEU A 48 -3.01 -4.51 4.77
N PHE A 49 -2.55 -3.78 5.78
CA PHE A 49 -2.73 -4.11 7.19
C PHE A 49 -3.43 -2.99 7.97
N GLY A 50 -3.72 -3.24 9.25
CA GLY A 50 -4.28 -2.27 10.18
C GLY A 50 -5.79 -2.05 10.06
N ASN A 51 -6.26 -0.92 10.60
CA ASN A 51 -7.68 -0.53 10.57
C ASN A 51 -8.24 -0.44 9.12
N HIS A 52 -7.37 -0.11 8.17
CA HIS A 52 -7.67 -0.08 6.74
C HIS A 52 -7.97 -1.45 6.12
N ALA A 53 -7.47 -2.54 6.70
CA ALA A 53 -7.73 -3.90 6.21
C ALA A 53 -8.98 -4.53 6.84
N THR A 54 -9.44 -4.01 7.98
CA THR A 54 -10.45 -4.67 8.83
C THR A 54 -11.84 -4.05 8.74
N GLY A 55 -11.99 -2.90 8.06
CA GLY A 55 -13.25 -2.16 8.02
C GLY A 55 -13.57 -1.39 9.30
N LYS A 56 -12.63 -1.35 10.26
CA LYS A 56 -12.72 -0.52 11.48
C LYS A 56 -12.07 0.86 11.29
N TRP A 57 -11.91 1.27 10.04
CA TRP A 57 -11.33 2.56 9.74
C TRP A 57 -12.31 3.66 10.14
N VAL A 58 -11.82 4.63 10.91
CA VAL A 58 -12.61 5.79 11.37
C VAL A 58 -11.88 7.04 10.86
N HIS A 59 -12.57 7.85 10.05
CA HIS A 59 -12.18 9.23 9.78
C HIS A 59 -13.03 10.12 10.66
N ASP A 60 -12.45 10.57 11.77
CA ASP A 60 -13.07 11.59 12.60
C ASP A 60 -12.52 12.96 12.19
N PRO A 61 -13.30 13.81 11.48
CA PRO A 61 -12.88 15.16 11.12
C PRO A 61 -12.76 16.12 12.31
N HIS A 62 -13.17 15.72 13.53
CA HIS A 62 -13.15 16.54 14.74
C HIS A 62 -12.01 16.20 15.72
N VAL A 63 -11.24 15.13 15.48
CA VAL A 63 -10.15 14.71 16.37
C VAL A 63 -8.81 15.15 15.78
N SER A 64 -8.30 16.28 16.26
CA SER A 64 -6.91 16.71 16.10
C SER A 64 -5.98 15.81 16.93
N GLY A 65 -5.92 14.51 16.60
CA GLY A 65 -5.11 13.53 17.29
C GLY A 65 -4.52 12.55 16.29
N TYR A 66 -3.35 12.91 15.75
CA TYR A 66 -2.43 12.02 15.03
C TYR A 66 -3.10 10.95 14.13
N LEU A 67 -3.58 11.37 12.95
CA LEU A 67 -3.67 10.46 11.82
C LEU A 67 -2.27 10.31 11.23
N SER A 68 -1.48 9.36 11.73
CA SER A 68 -0.29 8.89 11.02
C SER A 68 -0.74 8.13 9.78
N PRO A 69 -0.51 8.61 8.54
CA PRO A 69 -0.68 7.80 7.34
C PRO A 69 0.54 6.89 7.20
N SER A 70 0.84 6.06 8.21
CA SER A 70 1.95 5.11 8.12
C SER A 70 1.48 3.92 7.29
N TYR A 71 1.65 4.06 5.97
CA TYR A 71 1.61 2.92 5.05
C TYR A 71 2.94 2.17 5.18
N GLU A 72 2.98 1.14 6.01
CA GLU A 72 4.14 0.26 6.12
C GLU A 72 3.95 -0.89 5.14
N PHE A 73 4.56 -0.77 3.96
CA PHE A 73 4.57 -1.81 2.94
C PHE A 73 5.75 -2.75 3.21
N PHE A 74 5.47 -4.03 3.45
CA PHE A 74 6.47 -5.09 3.33
C PHE A 74 6.45 -5.63 1.89
N LEU A 75 7.59 -5.54 1.20
CA LEU A 75 7.83 -6.11 -0.13
C LEU A 75 8.39 -7.52 -0.06
#